data_AF-A0A7X0R3P8-F1
#
_entry.id   AF-A0A7X0R3P8-F1
#
_cell.length_a   1.000
_cell.length_b   1.000
_cell.length_c   1.000
_cell.angle_alpha   90.00
_cell.angle_beta   90.00
_cell.angle_gamma   90.00
#
_symmetry.space_group_name_H-M   'P 1'
#
loop_
_entity.id
_entity.type
_entity.pdbx_description
1 polymer ?
#
loop_
_entity_poly.entity_id
_entity_poly.type
_entity_poly.pdbx_seq_one_letter_code
_entity_poly.pdbx_strand_id
1 'polypeptide(L)' 'MNTSALVIMLLTMFLVTALTAYFFYRVLNAPPKPEPDSYLDNDDEPGRQPMA' A
#
# COMPACT_ATOMS: atom_id res chain seq x y z
N MET A 1 10.56 22.58 32.57
CA MET A 1 10.59 21.59 31.46
C MET A 1 11.71 21.97 30.52
N ASN A 2 12.53 21.02 30.07
CA ASN A 2 13.67 21.32 29.21
C ASN A 2 13.19 21.54 27.77
N THR A 3 13.44 22.73 27.22
CA THR A 3 13.10 23.12 25.85
C THR A 3 13.66 22.12 24.82
N SER A 4 14.87 21.58 25.05
CA SER A 4 15.46 20.58 24.16
C SER A 4 14.66 19.29 24.08
N ALA A 5 14.05 18.84 25.18
CA ALA A 5 13.22 17.64 25.19
C ALA A 5 11.93 17.84 24.39
N LEU A 6 11.32 19.03 24.50
CA LEU A 6 10.12 19.40 23.75
C LEU A 6 10.41 19.46 22.24
N VAL A 7 11.54 20.06 21.85
CA VAL A 7 11.95 20.14 20.43
C VAL A 7 12.14 18.76 19.82
N ILE A 8 12.84 17.85 20.51
CA ILE A 8 13.06 16.49 20.02
C ILE A 8 11.73 15.73 19.90
N MET A 9 10.84 15.86 20.89
CA MET A 9 9.52 15.25 20.86
C MET A 9 8.69 15.72 19.65
N LEU A 10 8.65 17.04 19.40
CA LEU A 10 7.91 17.55 18.25
C LEU A 10 8.54 17.12 16.92
N LEU A 11 9.87 17.15 16.82
CA LEU A 11 10.57 16.71 15.61
C LEU A 11 10.28 15.25 15.27
N THR A 12 10.33 14.35 16.25
CA THR A 12 10.02 12.93 16.01
C THR A 12 8.57 12.74 15.62
N MET A 13 7.64 13.43 16.27
CA MET A 13 6.21 13.39 15.90
C MET A 13 5.98 13.87 14.47
N PHE A 14 6.56 15.02 14.08
CA PHE A 14 6.44 15.54 12.73
C PHE A 14 7.07 14.61 11.69
N LEU A 15 8.24 14.03 11.99
CA LEU A 15 8.92 13.11 11.09
C LEU A 15 8.08 11.85 10.82
N VAL A 16 7.60 11.20 11.88
CA VAL A 16 6.77 9.99 11.76
C VAL A 16 5.47 10.32 11.02
N THR A 17 4.83 11.44 11.34
CA THR A 17 3.58 11.88 10.69
C THR A 17 3.82 12.14 9.20
N ALA A 18 4.90 12.84 8.84
CA ALA A 18 5.24 13.14 7.46
C ALA A 18 5.55 11.88 6.64
N LEU A 19 6.33 10.94 7.20
CA LEU A 19 6.62 9.66 6.55
C LEU A 19 5.34 8.85 6.34
N THR A 20 4.47 8.78 7.35
CA THR A 20 3.20 8.07 7.26
C THR A 20 2.31 8.68 6.17
N ALA A 21 2.14 10.00 6.17
CA ALA A 21 1.37 10.70 5.15
C ALA A 21 1.95 10.49 3.74
N TYR A 22 3.28 10.50 3.59
CA TYR A 22 3.95 10.25 2.31
C TYR A 22 3.64 8.85 1.76
N PHE A 23 3.76 7.79 2.58
CA PHE A 23 3.47 6.44 2.13
C PHE A 23 2.00 6.24 1.80
N PHE A 24 1.09 6.82 2.59
CA PHE A 24 -0.34 6.77 2.29
C PHE A 24 -0.64 7.47 0.95
N TYR A 25 -0.11 8.68 0.76
CA TYR A 25 -0.24 9.39 -0.51
C TYR A 25 0.31 8.57 -1.68
N ARG A 26 1.48 7.95 -1.51
CA ARG A 26 2.10 7.10 -2.54
C ARG A 26 1.27 5.87 -2.85
N VAL A 27 0.69 5.21 -1.85
CA VAL A 27 -0.14 4.00 -2.04
C VAL A 27 -1.47 4.35 -2.70
N LEU A 28 -2.13 5.42 -2.25
CA LEU A 28 -3.42 5.84 -2.80
C LEU A 28 -3.32 6.32 -4.26
N ASN A 29 -2.17 6.85 -4.66
CA ASN A 29 -1.90 7.30 -6.03
C ASN A 29 -1.04 6.32 -6.84
N ALA A 30 -0.77 5.12 -6.32
CA ALA A 30 -0.03 4.13 -7.07
C ALA A 30 -0.88 3.70 -8.29
N PRO A 31 -0.33 3.75 -9.52
CA PRO A 31 -1.06 3.26 -10.67
C PRO A 31 -1.36 1.75 -10.47
N PRO A 32 -2.54 1.26 -10.90
CA PRO A 32 -2.83 -0.16 -10.89
C PRO A 32 -1.71 -0.89 -11.62
N LYS A 33 -1.03 -1.81 -10.93
CA LYS A 33 -0.08 -2.68 -11.59
C LYS A 33 -0.89 -3.59 -12.52
N PRO A 34 -0.56 -3.69 -13.82
CA PRO A 34 -1.10 -4.74 -14.65
C PRO A 34 -0.61 -6.06 -14.05
N GLU A 35 -1.49 -6.72 -13.31
CA GLU A 35 -1.20 -8.06 -12.81
C GLU A 35 -1.45 -9.03 -13.96
N PRO A 36 -0.54 -10.00 -14.21
CA PRO A 36 -0.87 -11.15 -15.03
C PRO A 36 -2.12 -11.79 -14.44
N ASP A 37 -3.11 -12.09 -15.27
CA ASP A 37 -4.34 -12.71 -14.81
C ASP A 37 -4.00 -14.01 -14.06
N SER A 38 -4.38 -14.05 -12.78
CA SER A 38 -4.06 -15.14 -11.86
C SER A 38 -4.84 -16.43 -12.17
N TYR A 39 -5.76 -16.39 -13.13
CA TYR A 39 -6.52 -17.54 -13.62
C TYR A 39 -6.10 -18.01 -15.03
N LEU A 40 -5.10 -17.41 -15.68
CA LEU A 40 -4.62 -17.84 -17.00
C LEU A 40 -4.27 -19.34 -17.07
N ASP A 41 -3.69 -19.88 -16.01
CA ASP A 41 -3.31 -21.31 -15.94
C ASP A 41 -4.51 -22.24 -15.73
N ASN A 42 -5.69 -21.70 -15.39
CA ASN A 42 -6.91 -22.43 -15.08
C ASN A 42 -7.99 -22.32 -16.17
N ASP A 43 -7.76 -21.54 -17.22
CA ASP A 43 -8.70 -21.36 -18.33
C ASP A 43 -8.98 -22.67 -19.08
N ASP A 44 -7.98 -23.55 -19.13
CA ASP A 44 -8.04 -24.83 -19.84
C ASP A 44 -8.46 -26.03 -18.95
N GLU A 45 -8.83 -25.83 -17.68
CA GLU A 45 -9.26 -26.93 -16.79
C GLU A 45 -10.59 -27.56 -17.30
N PRO A 46 -10.58 -28.79 -17.84
CA PRO A 46 -11.78 -29.42 -18.39
C PRO A 46 -12.68 -29.87 -17.25
N GLY A 47 -13.69 -29.05 -16.92
CA GLY A 47 -14.70 -29.38 -15.90
C GLY A 47 -15.31 -28.20 -15.15
N ARG A 48 -14.81 -26.96 -15.34
CA ARG A 48 -15.31 -25.78 -14.62
C ARG A 48 -16.43 -25.00 -15.35
N GLN A 49 -16.62 -25.21 -16.66
CA GLN A 49 -17.70 -24.55 -17.41
C GLN A 49 -18.95 -25.47 -17.48
N PRO A 50 -20.10 -25.11 -16.86
CA PRO A 50 -21.35 -25.79 -17.15
C PRO A 50 -21.73 -25.51 -18.60
N MET A 51 -21.78 -26.58 -19.40
CA MET A 51 -22.18 -26.56 -20.81
C MET A 51 -23.62 -26.02 -20.91
N ALA A 52 -23.77 -24.84 -21.51
CA ALA A 52 -25.07 -24.30 -21.93
C ALA A 52 -25.56 -25.02 -23.20
#